data_AF-I3Z108-F1
#
_entry.id   AF-I3Z108-F1
#
_cell.length_a   1.000
_cell.length_b   1.000
_cell.length_c   1.000
_cell.angle_alpha   90.00
_cell.angle_beta   90.00
_cell.angle_gamma   90.00
#
_symmetry.space_group_name_H-M   'P 1'
#
loop_
_entity.id
_entity.type
_entity.pdbx_description
1 polymer ?
#
loop_
_entity_poly.entity_id
_entity_poly.type
_entity_poly.pdbx_seq_one_letter_code
_entity_poly.pdbx_strand_id
1 'polypeptide(L)'
;MKKSNFKVRLMTVLSILSLMLFSHCAMQDADDLNSKLSELQKGELAIEENGGENLRKNAQNQILAEIKQATSKFHKIESAMETGYELGSHCVSHSEWGAMGYHYVNSDEVDGQMNHLIPEALVYEPMQNGNLKLVAVEYIIMADLWEGDGVPMLGEIAFDFVPGNPDGIPFDNYQLHVWVWKDNPNGMYFSFNPKVTCE
;
A
#
# COMPACT_ATOMS: atom_id res chain seq x y z
N MET A 1 41.01 80.14 4.43
CA MET A 1 39.86 80.03 5.36
C MET A 1 38.58 79.79 4.58
N LYS A 2 37.94 78.62 4.71
CA LYS A 2 36.50 78.43 4.41
C LYS A 2 36.02 77.20 5.19
N LYS A 3 35.45 77.47 6.37
CA LYS A 3 34.64 76.54 7.16
C LYS A 3 33.27 76.40 6.48
N SER A 4 32.59 75.27 6.76
CA SER A 4 31.15 75.03 6.55
C SER A 4 30.78 74.14 5.35
N ASN A 5 30.86 72.83 5.53
CA ASN A 5 30.04 71.83 4.80
C ASN A 5 29.55 70.67 5.69
N PHE A 6 29.79 70.71 7.01
CA PHE A 6 29.46 69.60 7.92
C PHE A 6 28.04 69.69 8.49
N LYS A 7 27.48 70.90 8.67
CA LYS A 7 26.15 71.08 9.28
C LYS A 7 24.98 70.74 8.35
N VAL A 8 25.15 70.89 7.03
CA VAL A 8 24.06 70.65 6.06
C VAL A 8 23.80 69.15 5.86
N ARG A 9 24.84 68.30 5.94
CA ARG A 9 24.69 66.83 5.83
C ARG A 9 24.02 66.19 7.05
N LEU A 10 24.11 66.80 8.23
CA LEU A 10 23.54 66.22 9.45
C LEU A 10 22.02 66.45 9.57
N MET A 11 21.49 67.55 9.03
CA MET A 11 20.04 67.84 9.07
C MET A 11 19.21 67.09 8.02
N THR A 12 19.78 66.77 6.84
CA THR A 12 19.08 65.97 5.82
C THR A 12 18.95 64.50 6.22
N VAL A 13 19.94 63.95 6.93
CA VAL A 13 19.89 62.57 7.43
C VAL A 13 18.83 62.41 8.54
N LEU A 14 18.69 63.40 9.43
CA LEU A 14 17.64 63.34 10.47
C LEU A 14 16.22 63.44 9.90
N SER A 15 16.02 64.16 8.80
CA SER A 15 14.69 64.33 8.20
C SER A 15 14.22 63.09 7.42
N ILE A 16 15.14 62.33 6.81
CA ILE A 16 14.83 61.09 6.11
C ILE A 16 14.60 59.93 7.10
N LEU A 17 15.30 59.93 8.25
CA LEU A 17 15.10 58.92 9.28
C LEU A 17 13.73 59.04 9.98
N SER A 18 13.14 60.23 10.00
CA SER A 18 11.79 60.46 10.55
C SER A 18 10.66 60.03 9.61
N LEU A 19 10.90 59.92 8.31
CA LEU A 19 9.90 59.50 7.31
C LEU A 19 9.83 57.98 7.13
N MET A 20 10.90 57.23 7.46
CA MET A 20 10.88 55.76 7.39
C MET A 20 10.23 55.07 8.61
N LEU A 21 9.90 55.81 9.68
CA LEU A 21 9.34 55.24 10.91
C LEU A 21 7.81 55.11 10.90
N PHE A 22 7.10 55.64 9.90
CA PHE A 22 5.63 55.54 9.82
C PHE A 22 5.11 54.41 8.91
N SER A 23 5.95 53.80 8.06
CA SER A 23 5.53 52.72 7.16
C SER A 23 5.72 51.30 7.73
N HIS A 24 6.30 51.16 8.92
CA HIS A 24 6.60 49.84 9.50
C HIS A 24 5.43 49.17 10.23
N CYS A 25 4.28 49.85 10.40
CA CYS A 25 3.16 49.28 11.15
C CYS A 25 2.18 48.46 10.29
N ALA A 26 2.03 48.78 9.00
CA ALA A 26 1.01 48.14 8.16
C ALA A 26 1.46 46.81 7.51
N MET A 27 2.78 46.58 7.41
CA MET A 27 3.32 45.38 6.76
C MET A 27 3.40 44.18 7.71
N GLN A 28 3.52 44.43 9.02
CA GLN A 28 3.64 43.40 10.03
C GLN A 28 2.31 42.68 10.30
N ASP A 29 1.18 43.39 10.19
CA ASP A 29 -0.16 42.81 10.34
C ASP A 29 -0.58 41.97 9.14
N ALA A 30 -0.13 42.33 7.92
CA ALA A 30 -0.43 41.59 6.70
C ALA A 30 0.37 40.28 6.61
N ASP A 31 1.65 40.30 7.03
CA ASP A 31 2.48 39.10 7.08
C ASP A 31 2.00 38.11 8.15
N ASP A 32 1.57 38.60 9.32
CA ASP A 32 0.97 37.77 10.38
C ASP A 32 -0.36 37.12 9.93
N LEU A 33 -1.22 37.88 9.24
CA LEU A 33 -2.48 37.35 8.73
C LEU A 33 -2.24 36.32 7.61
N ASN A 34 -1.29 36.56 6.71
CA ASN A 34 -0.97 35.63 5.64
C ASN A 34 -0.32 34.33 6.18
N SER A 35 0.49 34.44 7.25
CA SER A 35 1.03 33.28 7.97
C SER A 35 -0.09 32.44 8.59
N LYS A 36 -1.04 33.08 9.27
CA LYS A 36 -2.21 32.40 9.88
C LYS A 36 -3.11 31.74 8.85
N LEU A 37 -3.34 32.38 7.70
CA LEU A 37 -4.09 31.79 6.60
C LEU A 37 -3.39 30.53 6.04
N SER A 38 -2.07 30.59 5.88
CA SER A 38 -1.25 29.46 5.42
C SER A 38 -1.29 28.28 6.40
N GLU A 39 -1.26 28.54 7.70
CA GLU A 39 -1.38 27.49 8.72
C GLU A 39 -2.78 26.87 8.78
N LEU A 40 -3.84 27.66 8.67
CA LEU A 40 -5.21 27.15 8.61
C LEU A 40 -5.45 26.29 7.36
N GLN A 41 -4.94 26.74 6.20
CA GLN A 41 -5.06 26.00 4.95
C GLN A 41 -4.24 24.70 4.97
N LYS A 42 -3.05 24.70 5.59
CA LYS A 42 -2.27 23.47 5.84
C LYS A 42 -2.99 22.53 6.81
N GLY A 43 -3.64 23.08 7.84
CA GLY A 43 -4.45 22.31 8.78
C GLY A 43 -5.62 21.62 8.08
N GLU A 44 -6.33 22.33 7.21
CA GLU A 44 -7.47 21.78 6.45
C GLU A 44 -7.02 20.71 5.44
N LEU A 45 -5.93 20.95 4.70
CA LEU A 45 -5.33 19.93 3.81
C LEU A 45 -4.87 18.69 4.59
N ALA A 46 -4.23 18.87 5.74
CA ALA A 46 -3.81 17.75 6.58
C ALA A 46 -5.00 16.97 7.17
N ILE A 47 -6.11 17.64 7.49
CA ILE A 47 -7.34 16.99 7.96
C ILE A 47 -8.00 16.20 6.82
N GLU A 48 -8.06 16.76 5.61
CA GLU A 48 -8.57 16.06 4.42
C GLU A 48 -7.72 14.85 4.03
N GLU A 49 -6.38 14.97 4.05
CA GLU A 49 -5.46 13.87 3.78
C GLU A 49 -5.59 12.76 4.83
N ASN A 50 -5.59 13.11 6.12
CA ASN A 50 -5.79 12.12 7.20
C ASN A 50 -7.19 11.48 7.13
N GLY A 51 -8.22 12.25 6.79
CA GLY A 51 -9.57 11.74 6.60
C GLY A 51 -9.62 10.72 5.45
N GLY A 52 -9.00 11.06 4.32
CA GLY A 52 -8.87 10.19 3.16
C GLY A 52 -8.10 8.91 3.46
N GLU A 53 -6.94 9.01 4.12
CA GLU A 53 -6.12 7.86 4.51
C GLU A 53 -6.88 6.91 5.44
N ASN A 54 -7.58 7.45 6.45
CA ASN A 54 -8.38 6.62 7.36
C ASN A 54 -9.52 5.90 6.63
N LEU A 55 -10.19 6.56 5.68
CA LEU A 55 -11.23 5.93 4.87
C LEU A 55 -10.68 4.81 3.99
N ARG A 56 -9.55 5.05 3.31
CA ARG A 56 -8.85 4.06 2.48
C ARG A 56 -8.41 2.84 3.29
N LYS A 57 -7.80 3.08 4.45
CA LYS A 57 -7.40 2.03 5.39
C LYS A 57 -8.60 1.22 5.89
N ASN A 58 -9.72 1.88 6.19
CA ASN A 58 -10.94 1.19 6.60
C ASN A 58 -11.50 0.31 5.48
N ALA A 59 -11.51 0.81 4.24
CA ALA A 59 -11.92 0.03 3.07
C ALA A 59 -11.00 -1.18 2.84
N GLN A 60 -9.67 -1.00 2.93
CA GLN A 60 -8.72 -2.12 2.83
C GLN A 60 -8.94 -3.17 3.91
N ASN A 61 -9.14 -2.74 5.17
CA ASN A 61 -9.43 -3.66 6.27
C ASN A 61 -10.74 -4.42 6.07
N GLN A 62 -11.75 -3.78 5.46
CA GLN A 62 -13.00 -4.44 5.11
C GLN A 62 -12.77 -5.54 4.07
N ILE A 63 -12.04 -5.26 2.99
CA ILE A 63 -11.67 -6.25 1.98
C ILE A 63 -10.97 -7.45 2.64
N LEU A 64 -9.99 -7.22 3.51
CA LEU A 64 -9.28 -8.30 4.22
C LEU A 64 -10.21 -9.12 5.14
N ALA A 65 -11.20 -8.47 5.76
CA ALA A 65 -12.20 -9.16 6.59
C ALA A 65 -13.13 -10.03 5.74
N GLU A 66 -13.54 -9.55 4.57
CA GLU A 66 -14.36 -10.29 3.61
C GLU A 66 -13.61 -11.52 3.05
N ILE A 67 -12.33 -11.38 2.71
CA ILE A 67 -11.46 -12.50 2.30
C ILE A 67 -11.41 -13.57 3.40
N LYS A 68 -11.16 -13.16 4.64
CA LYS A 68 -11.14 -14.08 5.80
C LYS A 68 -12.47 -14.80 5.95
N GLN A 69 -13.58 -14.08 5.82
CA GLN A 69 -14.89 -14.69 5.93
C GLN A 69 -15.12 -15.74 4.83
N ALA A 70 -14.87 -15.37 3.57
CA ALA A 70 -15.06 -16.22 2.39
C ALA A 70 -14.21 -17.50 2.44
N THR A 71 -12.97 -17.40 2.94
CA THR A 71 -12.01 -18.51 2.94
C THR A 71 -11.93 -19.30 4.24
N SER A 72 -12.63 -18.87 5.30
CA SER A 72 -12.60 -19.52 6.62
C SER A 72 -12.93 -21.03 6.59
N LYS A 73 -13.85 -21.43 5.71
CA LYS A 73 -14.22 -22.85 5.51
C LYS A 73 -13.05 -23.71 5.03
N PHE A 74 -12.09 -23.12 4.31
CA PHE A 74 -10.94 -23.81 3.74
C PHE A 74 -9.82 -24.08 4.75
N HIS A 75 -10.00 -23.73 6.04
CA HIS A 75 -9.18 -24.35 7.08
C HIS A 75 -9.30 -25.88 7.10
N LYS A 76 -10.40 -26.43 6.56
CA LYS A 76 -10.53 -27.83 6.19
C LYS A 76 -10.20 -27.97 4.71
N ILE A 77 -9.12 -28.67 4.41
CA ILE A 77 -8.65 -28.79 3.03
C ILE A 77 -9.63 -29.55 2.15
N GLU A 78 -10.39 -30.49 2.72
CA GLU A 78 -11.43 -31.23 2.00
C GLU A 78 -12.49 -30.28 1.45
N SER A 79 -12.84 -29.23 2.19
CA SER A 79 -13.78 -28.20 1.72
C SER A 79 -13.23 -27.38 0.56
N ALA A 80 -11.91 -27.26 0.42
CA ALA A 80 -11.29 -26.61 -0.73
C ALA A 80 -11.33 -27.54 -1.96
N MET A 81 -10.97 -28.81 -1.77
CA MET A 81 -10.99 -29.82 -2.84
C MET A 81 -12.41 -30.06 -3.38
N GLU A 82 -13.42 -30.09 -2.51
CA GLU A 82 -14.83 -30.21 -2.90
C GLU A 82 -15.33 -29.02 -3.74
N THR A 83 -14.64 -27.88 -3.70
CA THR A 83 -14.98 -26.68 -4.49
C THR A 83 -14.01 -26.43 -5.64
N GLY A 84 -13.23 -27.43 -6.05
CA GLY A 84 -12.38 -27.36 -7.25
C GLY A 84 -10.94 -26.90 -7.02
N TYR A 85 -10.52 -26.65 -5.78
CA TYR A 85 -9.11 -26.35 -5.50
C TYR A 85 -8.29 -27.64 -5.45
N GLU A 86 -7.39 -27.82 -6.42
CA GLU A 86 -6.51 -28.98 -6.54
C GLU A 86 -5.06 -28.60 -6.31
N LEU A 87 -4.19 -29.56 -5.97
CA LEU A 87 -2.77 -29.29 -5.78
C LEU A 87 -2.14 -28.80 -7.10
N GLY A 88 -1.87 -27.51 -7.20
CA GLY A 88 -1.25 -26.88 -8.37
C GLY A 88 0.27 -26.75 -8.23
N SER A 89 0.77 -26.50 -7.02
CA SER A 89 2.21 -26.47 -6.75
C SER A 89 2.54 -27.17 -5.43
N HIS A 90 3.61 -27.97 -5.45
CA HIS A 90 4.25 -28.45 -4.22
C HIS A 90 4.80 -27.27 -3.41
N CYS A 91 5.18 -27.53 -2.15
CA CYS A 91 5.63 -26.46 -1.26
C CYS A 91 6.84 -25.72 -1.84
N VAL A 92 6.68 -24.42 -2.07
CA VAL A 92 7.75 -23.58 -2.60
C VAL A 92 8.48 -22.87 -1.46
N SER A 93 9.80 -23.04 -1.40
CA SER A 93 10.66 -22.47 -0.36
C SER A 93 11.85 -21.70 -0.93
N HIS A 94 12.31 -20.71 -0.19
CA HIS A 94 13.51 -19.92 -0.46
C HIS A 94 14.37 -19.81 0.81
N SER A 95 15.68 -19.99 0.68
CA SER A 95 16.60 -20.06 1.83
C SER A 95 16.64 -18.78 2.67
N GLU A 96 16.38 -17.62 2.06
CA GLU A 96 16.45 -16.32 2.75
C GLU A 96 15.08 -15.77 3.13
N TRP A 97 14.02 -16.15 2.42
CA TRP A 97 12.72 -15.49 2.53
C TRP A 97 11.65 -16.37 3.20
N GLY A 98 11.98 -17.61 3.52
CA GLY A 98 11.04 -18.61 4.02
C GLY A 98 10.29 -19.29 2.89
N ALA A 99 9.02 -19.59 3.08
CA ALA A 99 8.24 -20.33 2.10
C ALA A 99 6.99 -19.57 1.64
N MET A 100 6.56 -19.89 0.42
CA MET A 100 5.22 -19.54 -0.06
C MET A 100 4.21 -20.56 0.48
N GLY A 101 4.57 -21.85 0.53
CA GLY A 101 3.68 -22.93 0.95
C GLY A 101 3.24 -23.81 -0.23
N TYR A 102 2.31 -24.73 0.03
CA TYR A 102 1.60 -25.51 -0.98
C TYR A 102 0.46 -24.71 -1.58
N HIS A 103 0.36 -24.69 -2.91
CA HIS A 103 -0.70 -24.00 -3.63
C HIS A 103 -1.77 -24.98 -4.06
N TYR A 104 -2.96 -24.79 -3.52
CA TYR A 104 -4.18 -25.43 -4.00
C TYR A 104 -4.91 -24.43 -4.88
N VAL A 105 -4.98 -24.70 -6.18
CA VAL A 105 -5.43 -23.77 -7.22
C VAL A 105 -6.78 -24.23 -7.75
N ASN A 106 -7.70 -23.29 -7.94
CA ASN A 106 -8.92 -23.53 -8.69
C ASN A 106 -8.73 -23.01 -10.11
N SER A 107 -8.45 -23.90 -11.06
CA SER A 107 -8.14 -23.54 -12.45
C SER A 107 -9.30 -22.87 -13.19
N ASP A 108 -10.55 -23.09 -12.75
CA ASP A 108 -11.71 -22.44 -13.35
C ASP A 108 -11.79 -20.95 -13.01
N GLU A 109 -11.12 -20.51 -11.94
CA GLU A 109 -11.06 -19.11 -11.50
C GLU A 109 -9.79 -18.41 -12.01
N VAL A 110 -8.79 -19.14 -12.52
CA VAL A 110 -7.59 -18.54 -13.12
C VAL A 110 -7.95 -17.94 -14.49
N ASP A 111 -8.45 -16.71 -14.46
CA ASP A 111 -8.96 -16.00 -15.61
C ASP A 111 -8.47 -14.54 -15.65
N GLY A 112 -9.16 -13.68 -16.39
CA GLY A 112 -8.84 -12.25 -16.53
C GLY A 112 -9.62 -11.34 -15.57
N GLN A 113 -10.28 -11.88 -14.55
CA GLN A 113 -11.13 -11.15 -13.62
C GLN A 113 -10.46 -11.02 -12.26
N MET A 114 -10.88 -10.01 -11.49
CA MET A 114 -10.48 -9.85 -10.11
C MET A 114 -11.72 -9.97 -9.24
N ASN A 115 -11.77 -11.01 -8.38
CA ASN A 115 -12.80 -11.18 -7.36
C ASN A 115 -12.17 -11.54 -6.01
N HIS A 116 -12.09 -10.58 -5.09
CA HIS A 116 -11.43 -10.83 -3.80
C HIS A 116 -12.12 -11.91 -2.95
N LEU A 117 -13.39 -12.24 -3.20
CA LEU A 117 -14.10 -13.29 -2.46
C LEU A 117 -13.75 -14.71 -2.93
N ILE A 118 -13.16 -14.84 -4.12
CA ILE A 118 -12.85 -16.12 -4.75
C ILE A 118 -11.37 -16.06 -5.19
N PRO A 119 -10.42 -16.34 -4.29
CA PRO A 119 -9.02 -16.38 -4.68
C PRO A 119 -8.75 -17.56 -5.61
N GLU A 120 -7.86 -17.38 -6.58
CA GLU A 120 -7.50 -18.44 -7.52
C GLU A 120 -6.64 -19.52 -6.85
N ALA A 121 -5.93 -19.18 -5.77
CA ALA A 121 -5.15 -20.11 -4.99
C ALA A 121 -5.34 -19.96 -3.46
N LEU A 122 -5.35 -21.10 -2.79
CA LEU A 122 -5.29 -21.25 -1.34
C LEU A 122 -3.92 -21.79 -0.95
N VAL A 123 -3.30 -21.16 0.05
CA VAL A 123 -1.92 -21.43 0.41
C VAL A 123 -1.85 -22.14 1.76
N TYR A 124 -1.23 -23.31 1.77
CA TYR A 124 -1.13 -24.16 2.95
C TYR A 124 0.30 -24.40 3.41
N GLU A 125 0.50 -24.39 4.72
CA GLU A 125 1.74 -24.79 5.39
C GLU A 125 1.63 -26.23 5.91
N PRO A 126 2.62 -27.10 5.67
CA PRO A 126 2.70 -28.41 6.32
C PRO A 126 2.92 -28.26 7.82
N MET A 127 2.19 -29.07 8.59
CA MET A 127 2.36 -29.18 10.03
C MET A 127 3.07 -30.50 10.36
N GLN A 128 3.79 -30.54 11.50
CA GLN A 128 4.53 -31.71 11.96
C GLN A 128 3.72 -33.01 12.07
N ASN A 129 2.38 -32.90 12.21
CA ASN A 129 1.47 -34.04 12.28
C ASN A 129 0.99 -34.53 10.90
N GLY A 130 1.51 -33.97 9.81
CA GLY A 130 1.13 -34.29 8.44
C GLY A 130 -0.11 -33.54 7.92
N ASN A 131 -0.76 -32.72 8.75
CA ASN A 131 -1.88 -31.90 8.31
C ASN A 131 -1.39 -30.65 7.58
N LEU A 132 -2.25 -30.09 6.73
CA LEU A 132 -2.04 -28.82 6.07
C LEU A 132 -2.84 -27.72 6.78
N LYS A 133 -2.20 -26.58 7.02
CA LYS A 133 -2.81 -25.41 7.65
C LYS A 133 -2.92 -24.27 6.64
N LEU A 134 -4.13 -23.76 6.43
CA LEU A 134 -4.34 -22.56 5.61
C LEU A 134 -3.63 -21.36 6.25
N VAL A 135 -2.73 -20.70 5.50
CA VAL A 135 -1.89 -19.59 5.97
C VAL A 135 -2.05 -18.30 5.14
N ALA A 136 -2.44 -18.41 3.88
CA ALA A 136 -2.68 -17.29 2.99
C ALA A 136 -3.69 -17.65 1.90
N VAL A 137 -4.05 -16.64 1.12
CA VAL A 137 -4.66 -16.78 -0.20
C VAL A 137 -3.73 -16.13 -1.22
N GLU A 138 -3.88 -16.49 -2.49
CA GLU A 138 -3.17 -15.84 -3.57
C GLU A 138 -4.12 -15.63 -4.74
N TYR A 139 -3.98 -14.46 -5.37
CA TYR A 139 -4.69 -14.12 -6.58
C TYR A 139 -3.78 -14.24 -7.78
N ILE A 140 -4.29 -14.83 -8.87
CA ILE A 140 -3.55 -15.07 -10.10
C ILE A 140 -4.43 -14.67 -11.28
N ILE A 141 -4.08 -13.58 -11.95
CA ILE A 141 -4.85 -13.04 -13.07
C ILE A 141 -4.05 -13.20 -14.36
N MET A 142 -4.64 -13.82 -15.38
CA MET A 142 -4.04 -13.96 -16.71
C MET A 142 -3.87 -12.58 -17.35
N ALA A 143 -2.62 -12.17 -17.61
CA ALA A 143 -2.34 -10.82 -18.07
C ALA A 143 -2.97 -10.54 -19.46
N ASP A 144 -3.00 -11.53 -20.33
CA ASP A 144 -3.59 -11.42 -21.68
C ASP A 144 -5.13 -11.30 -21.67
N LEU A 145 -5.79 -11.65 -20.55
CA LEU A 145 -7.25 -11.59 -20.40
C LEU A 145 -7.72 -10.43 -19.52
N TRP A 146 -6.80 -9.70 -18.89
CA TRP A 146 -7.14 -8.58 -18.03
C TRP A 146 -7.64 -7.39 -18.86
N GLU A 147 -8.89 -6.97 -18.62
CA GLU A 147 -9.53 -5.86 -19.34
C GLU A 147 -9.60 -4.55 -18.54
N GLY A 148 -9.11 -4.54 -17.30
CA GLY A 148 -9.13 -3.35 -16.46
C GLY A 148 -8.05 -2.33 -16.84
N ASP A 149 -8.27 -1.09 -16.39
CA ASP A 149 -7.30 -0.02 -16.61
C ASP A 149 -6.05 -0.22 -15.73
N GLY A 150 -4.89 -0.36 -16.37
CA GLY A 150 -3.61 -0.51 -15.66
C GLY A 150 -3.43 -1.90 -15.05
N VAL A 151 -2.66 -2.00 -13.97
CA VAL A 151 -2.45 -3.27 -13.26
C VAL A 151 -3.65 -3.59 -12.36
N PRO A 152 -3.98 -4.88 -12.14
CA PRO A 152 -4.99 -5.25 -11.15
C PRO A 152 -4.64 -4.73 -9.75
N MET A 153 -5.69 -4.40 -8.97
CA MET A 153 -5.56 -3.81 -7.64
C MET A 153 -6.47 -4.54 -6.64
N LEU A 154 -5.95 -4.92 -5.48
CA LEU A 154 -6.72 -5.37 -4.31
C LEU A 154 -6.88 -4.19 -3.35
N GLY A 155 -7.95 -3.42 -3.55
CA GLY A 155 -8.12 -2.13 -2.88
C GLY A 155 -7.01 -1.17 -3.32
N GLU A 156 -6.11 -0.81 -2.41
CA GLU A 156 -4.97 0.07 -2.73
C GLU A 156 -3.68 -0.67 -3.12
N ILE A 157 -3.71 -1.99 -3.16
CA ILE A 157 -2.52 -2.82 -3.36
C ILE A 157 -2.44 -3.31 -4.80
N ALA A 158 -1.39 -2.89 -5.51
CA ALA A 158 -1.12 -3.35 -6.86
C ALA A 158 -0.61 -4.81 -6.86
N PHE A 159 -0.95 -5.54 -7.91
CA PHE A 159 -0.42 -6.88 -8.14
C PHE A 159 0.96 -6.81 -8.80
N ASP A 160 1.78 -7.82 -8.56
CA ASP A 160 3.09 -7.97 -9.20
C ASP A 160 2.92 -8.64 -10.57
N PHE A 161 3.55 -8.08 -11.61
CA PHE A 161 3.62 -8.75 -12.91
C PHE A 161 4.69 -9.85 -12.88
N VAL A 162 4.29 -11.07 -13.27
CA VAL A 162 5.16 -12.23 -13.34
C VAL A 162 5.09 -12.80 -14.77
N PRO A 163 6.21 -12.80 -15.52
CA PRO A 163 6.24 -13.39 -16.85
C PRO A 163 6.09 -14.91 -16.77
N GLY A 164 5.50 -15.49 -17.82
CA GLY A 164 5.29 -16.93 -17.92
C GLY A 164 6.57 -17.74 -17.79
N ASN A 165 6.51 -18.82 -17.02
CA ASN A 165 7.60 -19.74 -16.78
C ASN A 165 7.12 -21.20 -16.96
N PRO A 166 7.72 -21.99 -17.89
CA PRO A 166 7.37 -23.41 -18.07
C PRO A 166 7.54 -24.29 -16.82
N ASP A 167 8.43 -23.90 -15.90
CA ASP A 167 8.64 -24.60 -14.62
C ASP A 167 7.70 -24.11 -13.51
N GLY A 168 6.79 -23.18 -13.83
CA GLY A 168 5.78 -22.62 -12.93
C GLY A 168 4.48 -22.33 -13.68
N ILE A 169 3.96 -21.10 -13.58
CA ILE A 169 2.78 -20.67 -14.33
C ILE A 169 3.21 -20.33 -15.77
N PRO A 170 2.71 -21.03 -16.81
CA PRO A 170 3.30 -20.99 -18.16
C PRO A 170 2.85 -19.82 -19.04
N PHE A 171 2.20 -18.81 -18.47
CA PHE A 171 1.67 -17.63 -19.16
C PHE A 171 1.96 -16.37 -18.34
N ASP A 172 2.02 -15.21 -19.00
CA ASP A 172 2.17 -13.92 -18.31
C ASP A 172 0.96 -13.67 -17.41
N ASN A 173 1.23 -13.27 -16.17
CA ASN A 173 0.20 -13.17 -15.14
C ASN A 173 0.51 -12.07 -14.12
N TYR A 174 -0.51 -11.67 -13.38
CA TYR A 174 -0.40 -10.82 -12.21
C TYR A 174 -0.64 -11.65 -10.96
N GLN A 175 0.23 -11.52 -9.96
CA GLN A 175 0.14 -12.28 -8.71
C GLN A 175 0.03 -11.35 -7.50
N LEU A 176 -0.70 -11.80 -6.49
CA LEU A 176 -0.71 -11.15 -5.18
C LEU A 176 -0.96 -12.17 -4.07
N HIS A 177 0.08 -12.44 -3.26
CA HIS A 177 -0.09 -13.14 -1.99
C HIS A 177 -0.79 -12.26 -0.97
N VAL A 178 -1.71 -12.81 -0.20
CA VAL A 178 -2.35 -12.13 0.91
C VAL A 178 -2.33 -13.00 2.16
N TRP A 179 -1.46 -12.62 3.10
CA TRP A 179 -1.19 -13.33 4.34
C TRP A 179 -2.26 -13.11 5.42
N VAL A 180 -3.54 -13.33 5.06
CA VAL A 180 -4.69 -13.10 5.93
C VAL A 180 -4.71 -14.02 7.17
N TRP A 181 -4.19 -15.25 7.08
CA TRP A 181 -4.28 -16.25 8.16
C TRP A 181 -3.02 -16.38 9.02
N LYS A 182 -1.86 -16.01 8.49
CA LYS A 182 -0.57 -16.04 9.20
C LYS A 182 0.20 -14.75 8.99
N ASP A 183 0.51 -14.06 10.08
CA ASP A 183 1.33 -12.85 10.04
C ASP A 183 2.64 -13.04 9.25
N ASN A 184 2.99 -12.06 8.43
CA ASN A 184 4.21 -12.05 7.64
C ASN A 184 5.10 -10.83 8.04
N PRO A 185 6.26 -11.08 8.68
CA PRO A 185 7.21 -10.01 9.04
C PRO A 185 7.72 -9.18 7.87
N ASN A 186 7.74 -9.74 6.65
CA ASN A 186 8.16 -9.02 5.45
C ASN A 186 7.03 -8.18 4.84
N GLY A 187 5.80 -8.30 5.37
CA GLY A 187 4.62 -7.55 4.94
C GLY A 187 3.46 -8.46 4.52
N MET A 188 2.23 -7.97 4.71
CA MET A 188 0.97 -8.67 4.40
C MET A 188 0.87 -9.20 2.96
N TYR A 189 1.61 -8.58 2.03
CA TYR A 189 1.52 -8.88 0.59
C TYR A 189 2.84 -9.35 -0.03
N PHE A 190 3.88 -9.57 0.79
CA PHE A 190 5.16 -10.05 0.27
C PHE A 190 5.06 -11.53 -0.11
N SER A 191 5.56 -11.96 -1.27
CA SER A 191 5.27 -13.30 -1.82
C SER A 191 5.71 -14.46 -0.92
N PHE A 192 6.82 -14.30 -0.18
CA PHE A 192 7.33 -15.31 0.75
C PHE A 192 7.05 -14.93 2.21
N ASN A 193 6.97 -15.90 3.12
CA ASN A 193 6.86 -15.63 4.55
C ASN A 193 7.96 -16.36 5.34
N PRO A 194 8.84 -15.63 6.07
CA PRO A 194 9.94 -16.23 6.83
C PRO A 194 9.46 -17.07 8.01
N LYS A 195 8.18 -16.97 8.39
CA LYS A 195 7.57 -17.82 9.42
C LYS A 195 6.98 -19.11 8.86
N VAL A 196 6.90 -19.28 7.54
CA VAL A 196 6.38 -20.49 6.88
C VAL A 196 7.52 -21.43 6.53
N THR A 197 7.31 -22.73 6.76
CA THR A 197 8.25 -23.79 6.41
C THR A 197 7.64 -24.78 5.42
N CYS A 198 8.49 -25.48 4.66
CA CYS A 198 8.12 -26.62 3.82
C CYS A 198 8.59 -27.96 4.41
N GLU A 199 9.02 -27.95 5.67
CA GLU A 199 9.52 -29.10 6.44
C GLU A 199 8.46 -29.69 7.39
#